data_AF-A0A7J4QVW4-F1
#
_entry.id   AF-A0A7J4QVW4-F1
#
_cell.length_a   1.000
_cell.length_b   1.000
_cell.length_c   1.000
_cell.angle_alpha   90.00
_cell.angle_beta   90.00
_cell.angle_gamma   90.00
#
_symmetry.space_group_name_H-M   'P 1'
#
loop_
_entity.id
_entity.type
_entity.pdbx_description
1 polymer ?
#
loop_
_entity_poly.entity_id
_entity_poly.type
_entity_poly.pdbx_seq_one_letter_code
_entity_poly.pdbx_strand_id
1 'polypeptide(L)'
;MEWTRSDEDLLVRIDPGEEIHVSLQQLADEVGFNAAAITSGIGRTRDNEYGYMNNDGIYIKRILENPSELVSLSGNIARTQEGKPFTHIHCCWSDDDNTVHAGHMFSSTVAVVAEIHLRIMSQAIMTRCPLADVQLLGLQFS
;
A
#
# COMPACT_ATOMS: atom_id res chain seq x y z
N MET A 1 8.59 -13.10 0.12
CA MET A 1 9.24 -11.82 -0.17
C MET A 1 10.73 -11.82 0.16
N GLU A 2 11.51 -10.95 -0.48
CA GLU A 2 12.92 -10.59 -0.17
C GLU A 2 13.08 -9.07 -0.16
N TRP A 3 14.05 -8.54 0.61
CA TRP A 3 14.29 -7.10 0.68
C TRP A 3 15.77 -6.77 0.90
N THR A 4 16.16 -5.56 0.51
CA THR A 4 17.49 -4.99 0.78
C THR A 4 17.37 -3.55 1.27
N ARG A 5 18.35 -3.12 2.07
CA ARG A 5 18.38 -1.81 2.71
C ARG A 5 19.65 -1.05 2.35
N SER A 6 19.50 0.22 2.02
CA SER A 6 20.58 1.21 1.90
C SER A 6 20.18 2.45 2.69
N ASP A 7 20.80 2.66 3.85
CA ASP A 7 20.43 3.72 4.80
C ASP A 7 18.95 3.69 5.19
N GLU A 8 18.17 4.67 4.77
CA GLU A 8 16.73 4.76 5.03
C GLU A 8 15.89 4.34 3.81
N ASP A 9 16.53 3.86 2.74
CA ASP A 9 15.87 3.32 1.57
C ASP A 9 15.80 1.79 1.69
N LEU A 10 14.61 1.24 1.53
CA LEU A 10 14.33 -0.18 1.54
C LEU A 10 13.65 -0.56 0.22
N LEU A 11 14.25 -1.49 -0.52
CA LEU A 11 13.64 -2.06 -1.72
C LEU A 11 13.17 -3.48 -1.40
N VAL A 12 11.88 -3.75 -1.58
CA VAL A 12 11.28 -5.07 -1.35
C VAL A 12 10.75 -5.65 -2.65
N ARG A 13 11.05 -6.94 -2.86
CA ARG A 13 10.41 -7.81 -3.85
C ARG A 13 9.40 -8.71 -3.13
N ILE A 14 8.13 -8.53 -3.43
CA ILE A 14 7.05 -9.38 -2.96
C ILE A 14 6.81 -10.49 -4.00
N ASP A 15 6.70 -11.73 -3.53
CA ASP A 15 6.66 -12.93 -4.38
C ASP A 15 5.20 -13.28 -4.77
N PRO A 16 5.00 -14.11 -5.83
CA PRO A 16 3.66 -14.57 -6.22
C PRO A 16 2.83 -15.16 -5.08
N GLY A 17 1.56 -14.75 -5.03
CA GLY A 17 0.58 -15.25 -4.06
C GLY A 17 0.55 -14.50 -2.73
N GLU A 18 1.48 -13.58 -2.49
CA GLU A 18 1.46 -12.70 -1.33
C GLU A 18 0.56 -11.47 -1.57
N GLU A 19 -0.14 -10.99 -0.54
CA GLU A 19 -0.99 -9.80 -0.60
C GLU A 19 -0.21 -8.57 -0.13
N ILE A 20 -0.24 -7.49 -0.92
CA ILE A 20 0.67 -6.35 -0.77
C ILE A 20 0.51 -5.65 0.59
N HIS A 21 -0.71 -5.40 1.06
CA HIS A 21 -0.89 -4.76 2.37
C HIS A 21 -0.35 -5.63 3.49
N VAL A 22 -0.67 -6.93 3.49
CA VAL A 22 -0.19 -7.89 4.49
C VAL A 22 1.34 -7.97 4.48
N SER A 23 1.97 -8.13 3.32
CA SER A 23 3.43 -8.22 3.21
C SER A 23 4.14 -6.96 3.70
N LEU A 24 3.67 -5.76 3.30
CA LEU A 24 4.29 -4.50 3.74
C LEU A 24 4.09 -4.25 5.24
N GLN A 25 2.95 -4.63 5.80
CA GLN A 25 2.68 -4.54 7.24
C GLN A 25 3.58 -5.49 8.04
N GLN A 26 3.73 -6.74 7.59
CA GLN A 26 4.64 -7.71 8.20
C GLN A 26 6.10 -7.23 8.11
N LEU A 27 6.49 -6.69 6.95
CA LEU A 27 7.83 -6.13 6.74
C LEU A 27 8.15 -4.97 7.70
N ALA A 28 7.16 -4.12 8.01
CA ALA A 28 7.33 -3.03 8.96
C ALA A 28 7.64 -3.53 10.38
N ASP A 29 7.05 -4.65 10.78
CA ASP A 29 7.34 -5.31 12.06
C ASP A 29 8.69 -6.04 12.03
N GLU A 30 8.99 -6.75 10.95
CA GLU A 30 10.24 -7.51 10.78
C GLU A 30 11.47 -6.60 10.76
N VAL A 31 11.42 -5.50 10.00
CA VAL A 31 12.52 -4.52 9.91
C VAL A 31 12.53 -3.56 11.10
N GLY A 32 11.40 -3.38 11.77
CA GLY A 32 11.28 -2.58 13.00
C GLY A 32 11.19 -1.08 12.75
N PHE A 33 10.37 -0.63 11.79
CA PHE A 33 10.09 0.80 11.57
C PHE A 33 8.63 1.17 11.84
N ASN A 34 8.39 2.45 12.15
CA ASN A 34 7.06 2.98 12.50
C ASN A 34 6.48 3.92 11.46
N ALA A 35 7.33 4.49 10.61
CA ALA A 35 6.97 5.50 9.63
C ALA A 35 7.78 5.27 8.36
N ALA A 36 7.10 5.14 7.23
CA ALA A 36 7.74 5.11 5.92
C ALA A 36 6.82 5.71 4.85
N ALA A 37 7.42 6.41 3.89
CA ALA A 37 6.76 6.73 2.64
C ALA A 37 6.94 5.58 1.65
N ILE A 38 5.86 5.15 1.00
CA ILE A 38 5.95 4.26 -0.16
C ILE A 38 6.05 5.17 -1.38
N THR A 39 7.25 5.29 -1.91
CA THR A 39 7.56 6.31 -2.93
C THR A 39 7.29 5.83 -4.35
N SER A 40 7.37 4.52 -4.57
CA SER A 40 7.06 3.89 -5.84
C SER A 40 6.86 2.39 -5.65
N GLY A 41 6.16 1.78 -6.60
CA GLY A 41 6.13 0.33 -6.77
C GLY A 41 5.55 -0.05 -8.12
N ILE A 42 6.03 -1.17 -8.66
CA ILE A 42 5.60 -1.74 -9.94
C ILE A 42 5.46 -3.25 -9.83
N GLY A 43 4.78 -3.88 -10.78
CA GLY A 43 4.67 -5.33 -10.83
C GLY A 43 3.51 -5.83 -11.67
N ARG A 44 3.06 -7.07 -11.40
CA ARG A 44 1.81 -7.61 -11.94
C ARG A 44 1.00 -8.26 -10.83
N THR A 45 -0.27 -7.91 -10.72
CA THR A 45 -1.14 -8.30 -9.60
C THR A 45 -2.49 -8.84 -10.09
N ARG A 46 -3.19 -9.57 -9.23
CA ARG A 46 -4.52 -10.13 -9.45
C ARG A 46 -5.37 -9.96 -8.20
N ASP A 47 -6.65 -10.32 -8.30
CA ASP A 47 -7.61 -10.20 -7.19
C ASP A 47 -7.61 -8.76 -6.63
N ASN A 48 -7.55 -7.78 -7.54
CA ASN A 48 -7.38 -6.37 -7.16
C ASN A 48 -8.74 -5.78 -6.78
N GLU A 49 -8.84 -5.30 -5.54
CA GLU A 49 -9.97 -4.51 -5.06
C GLU A 49 -9.50 -3.08 -4.82
N TYR A 50 -10.16 -2.13 -5.49
CA TYR A 50 -9.80 -0.72 -5.46
C TYR A 50 -11.03 0.17 -5.43
N GLY A 51 -10.85 1.49 -5.29
CA GLY A 51 -12.00 2.38 -5.34
C GLY A 51 -11.70 3.82 -4.98
N TYR A 52 -12.76 4.53 -4.63
CA TYR A 52 -12.72 5.94 -4.25
C TYR A 52 -13.68 6.18 -3.09
N MET A 53 -13.44 7.25 -2.34
CA MET A 53 -14.36 7.73 -1.32
C MET A 53 -15.35 8.71 -1.96
N ASN A 54 -16.64 8.53 -1.73
CA ASN A 54 -17.66 9.47 -2.19
C ASN A 54 -17.76 10.70 -1.26
N ASN A 55 -18.64 11.65 -1.60
CA ASN A 55 -18.83 12.87 -0.82
C ASN A 55 -19.39 12.65 0.59
N ASP A 56 -19.96 11.48 0.86
CA ASP A 56 -20.52 11.10 2.16
C ASP A 56 -19.48 10.38 3.05
N GLY A 57 -18.21 10.34 2.63
CA GLY A 57 -17.14 9.67 3.39
C GLY A 57 -17.17 8.14 3.30
N ILE A 58 -17.94 7.57 2.36
CA ILE A 58 -18.13 6.14 2.17
C ILE A 58 -17.28 5.65 1.00
N TYR A 59 -16.59 4.53 1.20
CA TYR A 59 -15.82 3.90 0.14
C TYR A 59 -16.70 3.16 -0.88
N ILE A 60 -16.51 3.48 -2.16
CA ILE A 60 -17.11 2.79 -3.29
C ILE A 60 -16.06 1.89 -3.92
N LYS A 61 -16.26 0.58 -3.75
CA LYS A 61 -15.33 -0.47 -4.19
C LYS A 61 -15.59 -0.92 -5.62
N ARG A 62 -14.53 -1.40 -6.26
CA ARG A 62 -14.49 -1.96 -7.61
C ARG A 62 -13.55 -3.16 -7.60
N ILE A 63 -13.86 -4.13 -8.45
CA ILE A 63 -13.05 -5.33 -8.66
C ILE A 63 -12.46 -5.24 -10.06
N LEU A 64 -11.16 -5.49 -10.19
CA LEU A 64 -10.51 -5.71 -11.48
C LEU A 64 -10.29 -7.22 -11.63
N GLU A 65 -11.14 -7.86 -12.42
CA GLU A 65 -11.25 -9.32 -12.50
C GLU A 65 -9.98 -9.99 -13.04
N ASN A 66 -9.39 -9.40 -14.08
CA ASN A 66 -8.22 -9.96 -14.74
C ASN A 66 -6.91 -9.50 -14.05
N PRO A 67 -5.90 -10.37 -13.97
CA PRO A 67 -4.55 -9.96 -13.60
C PRO A 67 -4.08 -8.80 -14.49
N SER A 68 -3.44 -7.80 -13.91
CA SER A 68 -3.10 -6.55 -14.58
C SER A 68 -1.72 -6.06 -14.14
N GLU A 69 -1.06 -5.28 -15.00
CA GLU A 69 0.21 -4.63 -14.64
C GLU A 69 -0.06 -3.58 -13.56
N LEU A 70 0.64 -3.67 -12.44
CA LEU A 70 0.75 -2.60 -11.45
C LEU A 70 1.78 -1.60 -11.97
N VAL A 71 1.32 -0.55 -12.64
CA VAL A 71 2.19 0.41 -13.31
C VAL A 71 2.66 1.54 -12.37
N SER A 72 1.95 1.75 -11.25
CA SER A 72 2.38 2.66 -10.20
C SER A 72 1.69 2.32 -8.88
N LEU A 73 2.45 2.42 -7.80
CA LEU A 73 2.00 2.29 -6.42
C LEU A 73 2.67 3.37 -5.59
N SER A 74 1.89 4.08 -4.78
CA SER A 74 2.41 5.07 -3.83
C SER A 74 1.56 5.11 -2.57
N GLY A 75 2.13 5.60 -1.47
CA GLY A 75 1.42 5.58 -0.21
C GLY A 75 2.33 5.81 0.98
N ASN A 76 1.94 5.27 2.13
CA ASN A 76 2.76 5.28 3.33
C ASN A 76 2.39 4.14 4.28
N ILE A 77 3.31 3.90 5.21
CA ILE A 77 3.19 2.97 6.32
C ILE A 77 3.31 3.78 7.62
N ALA A 78 2.36 3.58 8.51
CA ALA A 78 2.25 4.24 9.81
C ALA A 78 1.80 3.21 10.87
N ARG A 79 1.74 3.62 12.15
CA ARG A 79 1.17 2.78 13.22
C ARG A 79 -0.27 3.20 13.55
N THR A 80 -1.14 2.28 13.92
CA THR A 80 -2.41 2.62 14.58
C THR A 80 -2.17 3.08 16.01
N GLN A 81 -3.20 3.58 16.69
CA GLN A 81 -3.09 3.98 18.10
C GLN A 81 -2.71 2.79 19.01
N GLU A 82 -2.99 1.56 18.58
CA GLU A 82 -2.61 0.31 19.25
C GLU A 82 -1.22 -0.20 18.84
N GLY A 83 -0.48 0.55 18.01
CA GLY A 83 0.87 0.20 17.55
C GLY A 83 0.91 -0.80 16.38
N LYS A 84 -0.24 -1.18 15.81
CA LYS A 84 -0.27 -2.10 14.67
C LYS A 84 0.20 -1.41 13.38
N PRO A 85 0.95 -2.07 12.50
CA PRO A 85 1.32 -1.47 11.21
C PRO A 85 0.06 -1.24 10.37
N PHE A 86 0.03 -0.13 9.65
CA PHE A 86 -1.06 0.23 8.75
C PHE A 86 -0.53 0.89 7.50
N THR A 87 -0.98 0.40 6.36
CA THR A 87 -0.64 0.90 5.02
C THR A 87 -1.81 1.69 4.44
N HIS A 88 -1.54 2.87 3.87
CA HIS A 88 -2.49 3.56 2.99
C HIS A 88 -1.87 3.70 1.61
N ILE A 89 -2.47 3.04 0.62
CA ILE A 89 -1.89 2.87 -0.71
C ILE A 89 -2.89 3.30 -1.78
N HIS A 90 -2.40 4.03 -2.78
CA HIS A 90 -3.10 4.32 -4.03
C HIS A 90 -2.26 3.77 -5.18
N CYS A 91 -2.95 3.24 -6.19
CA CYS A 91 -2.31 2.55 -7.31
C CYS A 91 -2.97 2.87 -8.64
N CYS A 92 -2.20 2.64 -9.70
CA CYS A 92 -2.66 2.52 -11.07
C CYS A 92 -2.34 1.13 -11.59
N TRP A 93 -3.33 0.49 -12.20
CA TRP A 93 -3.19 -0.74 -12.97
C TRP A 93 -3.45 -0.47 -14.45
N SER A 94 -2.78 -1.23 -15.30
CA SER A 94 -3.06 -1.32 -16.73
C SER A 94 -3.53 -2.74 -17.03
N ASP A 95 -4.75 -2.89 -17.53
CA ASP A 95 -5.28 -4.18 -17.96
C ASP A 95 -4.64 -4.64 -19.28
N ASP A 96 -5.02 -5.82 -19.76
CA ASP A 96 -4.46 -6.43 -20.98
C ASP A 96 -4.80 -5.63 -22.26
N ASP A 97 -5.80 -4.75 -22.22
CA ASP A 97 -6.18 -3.82 -23.30
C ASP A 97 -5.52 -2.43 -23.15
N ASN A 98 -4.65 -2.25 -22.15
CA ASN A 98 -4.02 -0.99 -21.75
C ASN A 98 -5.01 0.06 -21.21
N THR A 99 -6.17 -0.35 -20.72
CA THR A 99 -7.07 0.51 -19.97
C THR A 99 -6.51 0.74 -18.57
N VAL A 100 -6.49 2.00 -18.14
CA VAL A 100 -5.99 2.37 -16.82
C VAL A 100 -7.11 2.34 -15.79
N HIS A 101 -6.84 1.62 -14.70
CA HIS A 101 -7.68 1.56 -13.51
C HIS A 101 -6.90 2.16 -12.34
N ALA A 102 -7.46 3.13 -11.62
CA ALA A 102 -6.73 3.78 -10.55
C ALA A 102 -7.62 4.15 -9.36
N GLY A 103 -7.03 4.19 -8.17
CA GLY A 103 -7.71 4.62 -6.96
C GLY A 103 -7.02 4.15 -5.68
N HIS A 104 -7.76 4.21 -4.59
CA HIS A 104 -7.39 3.63 -3.30
C HIS A 104 -7.36 2.10 -3.42
N MET A 105 -6.26 1.47 -3.03
CA MET A 105 -6.12 0.01 -2.98
C MET A 105 -6.70 -0.51 -1.66
N PHE A 106 -7.63 -1.46 -1.73
CA PHE A 106 -8.12 -2.20 -0.55
C PHE A 106 -7.39 -3.54 -0.38
N SER A 107 -7.14 -4.22 -1.49
CA SER A 107 -6.35 -5.46 -1.53
C SER A 107 -5.77 -5.70 -2.92
N SER A 108 -4.61 -6.34 -2.97
CA SER A 108 -4.00 -6.75 -4.24
C SER A 108 -3.01 -7.89 -4.02
N THR A 109 -3.22 -9.00 -4.73
CA THR A 109 -2.35 -10.18 -4.63
C THR A 109 -1.33 -10.17 -5.75
N VAL A 110 -0.06 -10.41 -5.44
CA VAL A 110 1.00 -10.47 -6.44
C VAL A 110 0.78 -11.67 -7.36
N ALA A 111 0.73 -11.42 -8.67
CA ALA A 111 0.57 -12.45 -9.68
C ALA A 111 1.91 -13.00 -10.16
N VAL A 112 2.90 -12.12 -10.34
CA VAL A 112 4.25 -12.46 -10.84
C VAL A 112 5.34 -11.90 -9.93
N VAL A 113 5.33 -10.59 -9.69
CA VAL A 113 6.24 -9.90 -8.77
C VAL A 113 5.65 -8.53 -8.43
N ALA A 114 5.95 -7.99 -7.25
CA ALA A 114 5.83 -6.56 -6.97
C ALA A 114 7.14 -6.04 -6.36
N GLU A 115 7.70 -5.00 -6.95
CA GLU A 115 8.94 -4.35 -6.53
C GLU A 115 8.59 -2.96 -6.00
N ILE A 116 8.81 -2.73 -4.71
CA ILE A 116 8.31 -1.55 -4.00
C ILE A 116 9.46 -0.88 -3.26
N HIS A 117 9.56 0.45 -3.41
CA HIS A 117 10.54 1.27 -2.71
C HIS A 117 9.90 2.01 -1.53
N LEU A 118 10.46 1.78 -0.35
CA LEU A 118 10.09 2.44 0.89
C LEU A 118 11.21 3.39 1.33
N ARG A 119 10.82 4.62 1.67
CA ARG A 119 11.67 5.57 2.39
C ARG A 119 11.29 5.56 3.86
N ILE A 120 12.12 4.96 4.71
CA ILE A 120 11.95 4.95 6.16
C ILE A 120 12.15 6.37 6.70
N MET A 121 11.28 6.78 7.62
CA MET A 121 11.30 8.09 8.27
C MET A 121 11.66 7.92 9.75
N SER A 122 12.92 7.60 10.04
CA SER A 122 13.38 7.22 11.38
C SER A 122 13.23 8.29 12.47
N GLN A 123 13.07 9.56 12.08
CA GLN A 123 12.86 10.69 12.99
C GLN A 123 11.40 11.17 13.05
N ALA A 124 10.48 10.52 12.33
CA ALA A 124 9.08 10.91 12.30
C ALA A 124 8.21 9.92 13.09
N ILE A 125 7.19 10.43 13.75
CA ILE A 125 6.11 9.61 14.31
C ILE A 125 4.87 9.83 13.46
N MET A 126 4.31 8.72 12.95
CA MET A 126 3.14 8.70 12.09
C MET A 126 2.09 7.77 12.70
N THR A 127 0.96 8.33 13.09
CA THR A 127 -0.12 7.60 13.75
C THR A 127 -1.41 7.68 12.94
N ARG A 128 -2.10 6.55 12.80
CA ARG A 128 -3.41 6.43 12.17
C ARG A 128 -4.50 6.59 13.22
N CYS A 129 -5.32 7.62 13.05
CA CYS A 129 -6.37 8.00 14.00
C CYS A 129 -7.73 8.02 13.30
N PRO A 130 -8.83 7.62 13.97
CA PRO A 130 -10.18 7.79 13.44
C PRO A 130 -10.46 9.25 13.08
N LEU A 131 -11.11 9.46 11.94
CA LEU A 131 -11.66 10.75 11.55
C LEU A 131 -13.18 10.74 11.76
N ALA A 132 -13.75 11.85 12.19
CA ALA A 132 -15.20 11.98 12.30
C ALA A 132 -15.84 11.85 10.92
N ASP A 133 -16.96 11.13 10.86
CA ASP A 133 -17.87 11.07 9.71
C ASP A 133 -17.30 10.47 8.40
N VAL A 134 -16.11 9.84 8.43
CA VAL A 134 -15.52 9.16 7.25
C VAL A 134 -14.95 7.79 7.57
N GLN A 135 -14.92 6.89 6.60
CA GLN A 135 -14.42 5.51 6.74
C GLN A 135 -12.88 5.38 6.64
N LEU A 136 -12.13 6.46 6.87
CA LEU A 136 -10.67 6.52 6.75
C LEU A 136 -10.01 6.77 8.10
N LEU A 137 -8.93 6.05 8.39
CA LEU A 137 -8.00 6.45 9.44
C LEU A 137 -7.08 7.56 8.92
N GLY A 138 -7.25 8.77 9.44
CA GLY A 138 -6.43 9.93 9.14
C GLY A 138 -4.99 9.74 9.62
N LEU A 139 -4.05 10.42 8.96
CA LEU A 139 -2.64 10.40 9.32
C LEU A 139 -2.32 11.61 10.21
N GLN A 140 -1.77 11.35 11.38
CA GLN A 140 -1.31 12.37 12.34
C GLN A 140 0.21 12.28 12.51
N PHE A 141 0.85 13.43 12.65
CA PHE A 141 2.29 13.56 12.89
C PHE A 141 2.55 14.09 14.30
N SER A 142 3.68 13.69 14.89
CA SER A 142 4.22 14.25 16.14
C SER A 142 5.74 14.18 16.18
#